data_AF-A0A812SFN1-F1
#
_entry.id   AF-A0A812SFN1-F1
#
_cell.length_a   1.000
_cell.length_b   1.000
_cell.length_c   1.000
_cell.angle_alpha   90.00
_cell.angle_beta   90.00
_cell.angle_gamma   90.00
#
_symmetry.space_group_name_H-M   'P 1'
#
loop_
_entity.id
_entity.type
_entity.pdbx_description
1 polymer ?
#
loop_
_entity_poly.entity_id
_entity_poly.type
_entity_poly.pdbx_seq_one_letter_code
_entity_poly.pdbx_strand_id
1 'polypeptide(L)'
;MPCSARCWQSILVAAVCTLLAKADCPEDCPARCPGQLEVQSAFVRSQFDLSKFWGVYYEIAYHDSTQPRRWPIKASCQRSVKAPHPADPKNYKDLFSLNVGPGRGINAVCDLEFNITDQPGVFLGHWSGHSFFNPNLTDIANTVVDVGVAANGTYNWTLEFQCKNDNDPARGIRFAAVNFYHKNPLISEEDGLPW
;
A
#
# COMPACT_ATOMS: atom_id res chain seq x y z
N MET A 1 31.18 9.26 11.81
CA MET A 1 31.10 10.74 11.90
C MET A 1 29.73 11.11 12.45
N PRO A 2 29.62 11.53 13.72
CA PRO A 2 28.35 11.98 14.28
C PRO A 2 28.22 13.51 14.11
N CYS A 3 27.02 13.99 13.80
CA CYS A 3 26.67 15.39 13.98
C CYS A 3 25.82 15.51 15.24
N SER A 4 26.32 16.27 16.21
CA SER A 4 25.66 16.54 17.50
C SER A 4 24.80 17.79 17.40
N ALA A 5 23.67 17.81 18.12
CA ALA A 5 23.18 19.02 18.77
C ALA A 5 22.70 18.66 20.17
N ARG A 6 23.41 19.18 21.18
CA ARG A 6 23.03 19.19 22.59
C ARG A 6 22.16 20.42 22.84
N CYS A 7 21.08 20.25 23.60
CA CYS A 7 20.49 21.32 24.40
C CYS A 7 20.41 20.82 25.85
N TRP A 8 21.09 21.51 26.75
CA TRP A 8 21.02 21.42 28.22
C TRP A 8 19.92 22.44 28.65
N GLN A 9 18.99 22.23 29.58
CA GLN A 9 19.10 21.80 30.97
C GLN A 9 17.72 21.38 31.53
N SER A 10 17.71 20.22 32.19
CA SER A 10 17.14 19.93 33.52
C SER A 10 15.69 20.29 33.87
N ILE A 11 14.79 19.28 33.88
CA ILE A 11 14.10 18.82 35.12
C ILE A 11 13.97 17.29 35.05
N LEU A 12 14.42 16.63 36.12
CA LEU A 12 14.25 15.20 36.36
C LEU A 12 12.77 14.81 36.39
N VAL A 13 12.36 13.97 35.43
CA VAL A 13 11.44 12.85 35.69
C VAL A 13 12.07 11.62 35.06
N ALA A 14 13.04 11.05 35.76
CA ALA A 14 13.59 9.74 35.46
C ALA A 14 12.62 8.67 35.98
N ALA A 15 11.58 8.40 35.20
CA ALA A 15 10.90 7.12 35.23
C ALA A 15 10.92 6.59 33.79
N VAL A 16 11.83 5.64 33.61
CA VAL A 16 12.10 4.80 32.45
C VAL A 16 10.79 4.29 31.85
N CYS A 17 10.18 5.07 30.97
CA CYS A 17 9.28 4.57 29.93
C CYS A 17 10.13 4.24 28.69
N THR A 18 11.12 3.36 28.86
CA THR A 18 11.45 2.41 27.79
C THR A 18 10.33 1.37 27.74
N LEU A 19 9.11 1.83 27.49
CA LEU A 19 8.14 1.00 26.81
C LEU A 19 8.68 0.91 25.39
N LEU A 20 9.58 -0.06 25.20
CA LEU A 20 9.56 -0.82 23.97
C LEU A 20 8.09 -1.12 23.75
N ALA A 21 7.44 -0.36 22.88
CA ALA A 21 6.28 -0.85 22.19
C ALA A 21 6.82 -2.05 21.39
N LYS A 22 7.00 -3.19 22.07
CA LYS A 22 6.74 -4.48 21.47
C LYS A 22 5.33 -4.26 20.93
N ALA A 23 5.22 -4.04 19.63
CA ALA A 23 3.94 -4.24 18.99
C ALA A 23 3.49 -5.59 19.52
N ASP A 24 2.39 -5.62 20.28
CA ASP A 24 1.77 -6.84 20.76
C ASP A 24 1.33 -7.62 19.52
N CYS A 25 2.29 -8.27 18.90
CA CYS A 25 2.05 -9.35 17.98
C CYS A 25 1.73 -10.53 18.90
N PRO A 26 0.48 -11.01 18.97
CA PRO A 26 0.18 -12.26 19.65
C PRO A 26 1.11 -13.35 19.10
N GLU A 27 1.31 -14.43 19.86
CA GLU A 27 2.32 -15.49 19.62
C GLU A 27 2.26 -16.18 18.23
N ASP A 28 1.33 -15.78 17.35
CA ASP A 28 1.07 -16.35 16.03
C ASP A 28 1.19 -15.34 14.86
N CYS A 29 1.91 -14.22 15.04
CA CYS A 29 2.17 -13.33 13.89
C CYS A 29 2.96 -14.08 12.79
N PRO A 30 2.49 -14.06 11.54
CA PRO A 30 3.17 -14.77 10.47
C PRO A 30 4.57 -14.18 10.27
N ALA A 31 5.58 -15.03 10.40
CA ALA A 31 6.97 -14.64 10.16
C ALA A 31 7.26 -14.40 8.67
N ARG A 32 6.35 -14.82 7.78
CA ARG A 32 6.52 -14.78 6.33
C ARG A 32 5.25 -14.32 5.65
N CYS A 33 5.43 -13.71 4.49
CA CYS A 33 4.33 -13.47 3.56
C CYS A 33 3.61 -14.79 3.27
N PRO A 34 2.27 -14.80 3.33
CA PRO A 34 1.51 -15.95 2.87
C PRO A 34 1.75 -16.19 1.38
N GLY A 35 1.54 -17.42 0.94
CA GLY A 35 1.51 -17.75 -0.48
C GLY A 35 0.34 -17.04 -1.17
N GLN A 36 0.51 -16.66 -2.44
CA GLN A 36 -0.52 -15.87 -3.12
C GLN A 36 -1.83 -16.65 -3.28
N LEU A 37 -1.73 -17.95 -3.57
CA LEU A 37 -2.89 -18.83 -3.61
C LEU A 37 -3.55 -19.03 -2.24
N GLU A 38 -2.92 -18.68 -1.12
CA GLU A 38 -3.53 -18.79 0.20
C GLU A 38 -4.46 -17.61 0.48
N VAL A 39 -4.18 -16.45 -0.11
CA VAL A 39 -4.95 -15.22 0.10
C VAL A 39 -5.98 -14.95 -0.99
N GLN A 40 -5.80 -15.43 -2.22
CA GLN A 40 -6.75 -15.18 -3.31
C GLN A 40 -8.10 -15.88 -3.11
N SER A 41 -9.20 -15.23 -3.50
CA SER A 41 -10.50 -15.89 -3.62
C SER A 41 -10.50 -16.91 -4.77
N ALA A 42 -11.40 -17.89 -4.70
CA ALA A 42 -11.54 -18.87 -5.78
C ALA A 42 -11.89 -18.21 -7.13
N PHE A 43 -12.62 -17.09 -7.09
CA PHE A 43 -12.95 -16.31 -8.28
C PHE A 43 -11.69 -15.74 -8.93
N VAL A 44 -10.83 -15.05 -8.17
CA VAL A 44 -9.61 -14.45 -8.74
C VAL A 44 -8.71 -15.52 -9.36
N ARG A 45 -8.51 -16.65 -8.68
CA ARG A 45 -7.64 -17.74 -9.15
C ARG A 45 -8.05 -18.32 -10.50
N SER A 46 -9.33 -18.25 -10.86
CA SER A 46 -9.90 -18.94 -12.02
C SER A 46 -10.48 -18.03 -13.09
N GLN A 47 -10.89 -16.81 -12.72
CA GLN A 47 -11.70 -15.93 -13.57
C GLN A 47 -11.20 -14.49 -13.59
N PHE A 48 -10.10 -14.17 -12.89
CA PHE A 48 -9.52 -12.84 -13.01
C PHE A 48 -9.07 -12.56 -14.43
N ASP A 49 -9.49 -11.41 -14.93
CA ASP A 49 -9.24 -10.93 -16.27
C ASP A 49 -8.74 -9.51 -16.16
N LEU A 50 -7.46 -9.36 -16.47
CA LEU A 50 -6.73 -8.11 -16.35
C LEU A 50 -7.37 -6.98 -17.18
N SER A 51 -8.03 -7.29 -18.30
CA SER A 51 -8.67 -6.27 -19.14
C SER A 51 -9.82 -5.53 -18.44
N LYS A 52 -10.45 -6.18 -17.43
CA LYS A 52 -11.54 -5.63 -16.62
C LYS A 52 -11.05 -4.84 -15.40
N PHE A 53 -9.75 -4.89 -15.13
CA PHE A 53 -9.12 -4.28 -13.96
C PHE A 53 -8.81 -2.80 -14.14
N TRP A 54 -8.77 -2.30 -15.37
CA TRP A 54 -8.32 -0.94 -15.66
C TRP A 54 -9.25 0.18 -15.17
N GLY A 55 -8.66 1.35 -15.00
CA GLY A 55 -9.35 2.61 -14.72
C GLY A 55 -9.00 3.21 -13.36
N VAL A 56 -9.84 4.15 -12.93
CA VAL A 56 -9.64 4.89 -11.67
C VAL A 56 -10.30 4.14 -10.52
N TYR A 57 -9.57 3.97 -9.43
CA TYR A 57 -10.08 3.51 -8.14
C TYR A 57 -9.79 4.54 -7.06
N TYR A 58 -10.65 4.56 -6.07
CA TYR A 58 -10.50 5.34 -4.85
C TYR A 58 -10.20 4.37 -3.71
N GLU A 59 -9.21 4.71 -2.91
CA GLU A 59 -8.78 3.87 -1.82
C GLU A 59 -9.65 4.14 -0.59
N ILE A 60 -10.48 3.16 -0.25
CA ILE A 60 -11.53 3.27 0.77
C ILE A 60 -10.98 2.90 2.13
N ALA A 61 -10.13 1.88 2.18
CA ALA A 61 -9.40 1.49 3.37
C ALA A 61 -7.98 1.09 2.99
N TYR A 62 -7.00 1.60 3.73
CA TYR A 62 -5.60 1.31 3.46
C TYR A 62 -4.82 1.09 4.75
N HIS A 63 -4.01 0.05 4.72
CA HIS A 63 -3.10 -0.31 5.79
C HIS A 63 -1.78 -0.67 5.13
N ASP A 64 -0.87 0.29 5.00
CA ASP A 64 0.51 0.08 4.58
C ASP A 64 1.44 0.33 5.77
N SER A 65 2.33 -0.63 6.04
CA SER A 65 3.38 -0.56 7.06
C SER A 65 4.32 0.66 6.96
N THR A 66 4.40 1.29 5.79
CA THR A 66 5.30 2.43 5.50
C THR A 66 4.62 3.79 5.64
N GLN A 67 3.29 3.84 5.77
CA GLN A 67 2.55 5.10 5.78
C GLN A 67 2.35 5.62 7.21
N PRO A 68 2.77 6.87 7.51
CA PRO A 68 2.63 7.42 8.84
C PRO A 68 1.15 7.69 9.15
N ARG A 69 0.67 7.05 10.22
CA ARG A 69 -0.72 7.13 10.70
C ARG A 69 -0.93 8.20 11.77
N ARG A 70 0.14 8.85 12.25
CA ARG A 70 0.11 9.73 13.42
C ARG A 70 0.56 11.15 13.08
N TRP A 71 -0.11 12.12 13.70
CA TRP A 71 0.27 13.52 13.66
C TRP A 71 1.75 13.72 14.03
N PRO A 72 2.50 14.65 13.38
CA PRO A 72 2.03 15.68 12.45
C PRO A 72 1.94 15.26 10.98
N ILE A 73 2.34 14.05 10.63
CA ILE A 73 2.34 13.56 9.23
C ILE A 73 1.31 12.42 9.13
N LYS A 74 0.09 12.77 8.72
CA LYS A 74 -0.90 11.77 8.32
C LYS A 74 -0.81 11.62 6.81
N ALA A 75 -0.59 10.39 6.33
CA ALA A 75 -0.78 10.05 4.93
C ALA A 75 -2.22 9.57 4.74
N SER A 76 -2.90 10.01 3.68
CA SER A 76 -4.14 9.42 3.19
C SER A 76 -4.09 9.19 1.69
N CYS A 77 -4.27 7.94 1.29
CA CYS A 77 -4.43 7.60 -0.11
C CYS A 77 -5.79 8.09 -0.59
N GLN A 78 -5.81 8.65 -1.80
CA GLN A 78 -7.04 9.21 -2.36
C GLN A 78 -7.48 8.48 -3.61
N ARG A 79 -6.53 8.10 -4.47
CA ARG A 79 -6.83 7.59 -5.80
C ARG A 79 -5.67 6.75 -6.33
N SER A 80 -6.01 5.71 -7.07
CA SER A 80 -5.12 4.83 -7.83
C SER A 80 -5.64 4.76 -9.27
N VAL A 81 -4.78 5.01 -10.25
CA VAL A 81 -5.14 4.93 -11.68
C VAL A 81 -4.35 3.79 -12.30
N LYS A 82 -5.04 2.68 -12.53
CA LYS A 82 -4.45 1.45 -13.07
C LYS A 82 -4.63 1.43 -14.59
N ALA A 83 -3.53 1.41 -15.33
CA ALA A 83 -3.53 1.43 -16.79
C ALA A 83 -2.38 0.61 -17.39
N PRO A 84 -2.58 -0.02 -18.57
CA PRO A 84 -1.50 -0.69 -19.29
C PRO A 84 -0.30 0.23 -19.50
N HIS A 85 0.91 -0.31 -19.37
CA HIS A 85 2.11 0.47 -19.64
C HIS A 85 2.23 0.71 -21.16
N PRO A 86 2.36 1.97 -21.62
CA PRO A 86 2.26 2.31 -23.04
C PRO A 86 3.42 1.73 -23.89
N ALA A 87 4.57 1.47 -23.28
CA ALA A 87 5.76 0.96 -23.95
C ALA A 87 6.09 -0.50 -23.60
N ASP A 88 5.38 -1.13 -22.66
CA ASP A 88 5.69 -2.49 -22.21
C ASP A 88 4.40 -3.26 -21.87
N PRO A 89 3.94 -4.18 -22.73
CA PRO A 89 2.73 -4.95 -22.46
C PRO A 89 2.86 -5.93 -21.29
N LYS A 90 4.07 -6.16 -20.77
CA LYS A 90 4.32 -7.02 -19.60
C LYS A 90 4.23 -6.24 -18.29
N ASN A 91 3.91 -4.95 -18.35
CA ASN A 91 3.85 -4.08 -17.19
C ASN A 91 2.55 -3.24 -17.22
N TYR A 92 2.07 -2.83 -16.06
CA TYR A 92 1.05 -1.79 -15.95
C TYR A 92 1.46 -0.74 -14.93
N LYS A 93 0.99 0.49 -15.14
CA LYS A 93 1.20 1.61 -14.24
C LYS A 93 0.04 1.76 -13.27
N ASP A 94 0.38 2.06 -12.02
CA ASP A 94 -0.52 2.53 -10.99
C ASP A 94 -0.08 3.93 -10.55
N LEU A 95 -0.73 4.95 -11.12
CA LEU A 95 -0.52 6.32 -10.69
C LEU A 95 -1.42 6.59 -9.49
N PHE A 96 -0.82 6.57 -8.30
CA PHE A 96 -1.56 6.76 -7.06
C PHE A 96 -1.20 8.08 -6.40
N SER A 97 -2.14 8.64 -5.65
CA SER A 97 -1.97 9.91 -4.94
C SER A 97 -2.08 9.76 -3.43
N LEU A 98 -1.12 10.33 -2.72
CA LEU A 98 -1.08 10.44 -1.26
C LEU A 98 -1.24 11.90 -0.86
N ASN A 99 -2.20 12.19 0.00
CA ASN A 99 -2.24 13.43 0.75
C ASN A 99 -1.39 13.26 2.01
N VAL A 100 -0.31 14.03 2.14
CA VAL A 100 0.65 13.90 3.25
C VAL A 100 0.82 15.22 3.98
N GLY A 101 0.68 15.23 5.31
CA GLY A 101 1.01 16.37 6.17
C GLY A 101 -0.18 16.93 6.96
N PRO A 102 0.00 18.05 7.69
CA PRO A 102 -1.06 18.65 8.50
C PRO A 102 -2.07 19.44 7.65
N GLY A 103 -3.31 19.55 8.14
CA GLY A 103 -4.37 20.35 7.51
C GLY A 103 -4.79 19.79 6.16
N ARG A 104 -4.61 20.56 5.08
CA ARG A 104 -4.90 20.14 3.70
C ARG A 104 -3.80 19.28 3.05
N GLY A 105 -2.66 19.11 3.73
CA GLY A 105 -1.54 18.28 3.27
C GLY A 105 -0.96 18.71 1.92
N ILE A 106 -0.05 17.89 1.40
CA ILE A 106 0.47 17.96 0.03
C ILE A 106 -0.02 16.71 -0.70
N ASN A 107 -0.63 16.88 -1.87
CA ASN A 107 -0.96 15.77 -2.76
C ASN A 107 0.30 15.37 -3.55
N ALA A 108 0.95 14.31 -3.11
CA ALA A 108 2.03 13.66 -3.85
C ALA A 108 1.43 12.64 -4.81
N VAL A 109 1.79 12.73 -6.09
CA VAL A 109 1.50 11.67 -7.07
C VAL A 109 2.74 10.80 -7.20
N CYS A 110 2.54 9.50 -7.06
CA CYS A 110 3.57 8.49 -7.09
C CYS A 110 3.27 7.50 -8.23
N ASP A 111 4.32 7.03 -8.88
CA ASP A 111 4.22 6.08 -9.98
C ASP A 111 4.75 4.73 -9.50
N LEU A 112 3.82 3.79 -9.34
CA LEU A 112 4.11 2.38 -9.10
C LEU A 112 3.95 1.64 -10.41
N GLU A 113 4.87 0.74 -10.67
CA GLU A 113 4.83 -0.13 -11.83
C GLU A 113 4.74 -1.58 -11.35
N PHE A 114 4.08 -2.40 -12.15
CA PHE A 114 3.77 -3.78 -11.80
C PHE A 114 4.05 -4.69 -12.98
N ASN A 115 5.00 -5.60 -12.82
CA ASN A 115 5.22 -6.65 -13.79
C ASN A 115 4.08 -7.67 -13.71
N ILE A 116 3.48 -7.95 -14.86
CA ILE A 116 2.41 -8.93 -15.04
C ILE A 116 3.04 -10.32 -14.98
N THR A 117 2.47 -11.19 -14.15
CA THR A 117 2.90 -12.60 -14.03
C THR A 117 1.94 -13.53 -14.77
N ASP A 118 2.33 -14.79 -14.92
CA ASP A 118 1.47 -15.83 -15.49
C ASP A 118 0.34 -16.26 -14.53
N GLN A 119 0.38 -15.82 -13.27
CA GLN A 119 -0.66 -16.12 -12.28
C GLN A 119 -1.75 -15.04 -12.30
N PRO A 120 -3.03 -15.41 -12.50
CA PRO A 120 -4.13 -14.45 -12.52
C PRO A 120 -4.18 -13.61 -11.23
N GLY A 121 -4.19 -12.29 -11.37
CA GLY A 121 -4.28 -11.37 -10.25
C GLY A 121 -3.03 -11.30 -9.36
N VAL A 122 -1.88 -11.81 -9.82
CA VAL A 122 -0.59 -11.66 -9.11
C VAL A 122 0.35 -10.82 -9.96
N PHE A 123 0.92 -9.80 -9.33
CA PHE A 123 1.83 -8.84 -9.96
C PHE A 123 3.06 -8.60 -9.08
N LEU A 124 4.16 -8.16 -9.70
CA LEU A 124 5.37 -7.79 -8.98
C LEU A 124 5.56 -6.29 -9.04
N GLY A 125 5.30 -5.62 -7.92
CA GLY A 125 5.36 -4.18 -7.79
C GLY A 125 6.78 -3.66 -7.56
N HIS A 126 7.08 -2.54 -8.18
CA HIS A 126 8.29 -1.74 -7.96
C HIS A 126 7.97 -0.26 -8.13
N TRP A 127 8.66 0.57 -7.35
CA TRP A 127 8.53 2.02 -7.49
C TRP A 127 9.32 2.51 -8.69
N SER A 128 8.69 3.29 -9.56
CA SER A 128 9.40 3.91 -10.68
C SER A 128 10.12 5.18 -10.24
N GLY A 129 11.30 5.42 -10.84
CA GLY A 129 12.05 6.66 -10.68
C GLY A 129 12.88 6.81 -9.40
N HIS A 130 13.60 7.93 -9.34
CA HIS A 130 14.54 8.31 -8.27
C HIS A 130 13.91 9.22 -7.21
N SER A 131 12.60 9.10 -6.97
CA SER A 131 11.94 9.90 -5.93
C SER A 131 12.65 9.70 -4.59
N PHE A 132 12.88 10.77 -3.84
CA PHE A 132 13.51 10.68 -2.52
C PHE A 132 12.65 9.92 -1.50
N PHE A 133 11.35 9.74 -1.80
CA PHE A 133 10.43 8.91 -1.03
C PHE A 133 10.39 7.45 -1.49
N ASN A 134 11.15 7.06 -2.51
CA ASN A 134 11.19 5.68 -2.98
C ASN A 134 11.79 4.79 -1.87
N PRO A 135 11.04 3.81 -1.32
CA PRO A 135 11.52 2.96 -0.24
C PRO A 135 12.56 1.91 -0.72
N ASN A 136 12.97 1.97 -1.99
CA ASN A 136 13.86 1.02 -2.64
C ASN A 136 13.36 -0.42 -2.46
N LEU A 137 12.06 -0.60 -2.71
CA LEU A 137 11.37 -1.88 -2.71
C LEU A 137 11.06 -2.26 -4.15
N THR A 138 11.62 -3.38 -4.59
CA THR A 138 11.32 -4.06 -5.86
C THR A 138 10.58 -5.36 -5.58
N ASP A 139 10.01 -6.01 -6.61
CA ASP A 139 9.49 -7.38 -6.53
C ASP A 139 8.53 -7.59 -5.34
N ILE A 140 7.71 -6.59 -5.02
CA ILE A 140 6.68 -6.70 -4.00
C ILE A 140 5.56 -7.54 -4.61
N ALA A 141 5.25 -8.70 -4.03
CA ALA A 141 4.14 -9.48 -4.52
C ALA A 141 2.84 -8.73 -4.21
N ASN A 142 2.16 -8.22 -5.23
CA ASN A 142 0.84 -7.63 -5.16
C ASN A 142 -0.17 -8.66 -5.65
N THR A 143 -1.05 -9.07 -4.75
CA THR A 143 -2.03 -10.11 -5.00
C THR A 143 -3.42 -9.51 -4.88
N VAL A 144 -4.18 -9.55 -5.96
CA VAL A 144 -5.62 -9.28 -5.95
C VAL A 144 -6.27 -10.40 -5.14
N VAL A 145 -6.75 -10.08 -3.96
CA VAL A 145 -7.42 -11.00 -3.03
C VAL A 145 -8.81 -11.32 -3.55
N ASP A 146 -9.60 -10.30 -3.88
CA ASP A 146 -10.96 -10.48 -4.41
C ASP A 146 -11.42 -9.27 -5.21
N VAL A 147 -12.47 -9.44 -6.02
CA VAL A 147 -13.04 -8.36 -6.85
C VAL A 147 -14.57 -8.37 -6.85
N GLY A 148 -15.15 -7.17 -6.93
CA GLY A 148 -16.58 -6.98 -7.14
C GLY A 148 -16.92 -6.83 -8.60
N VAL A 149 -17.60 -7.82 -9.19
CA VAL A 149 -17.97 -7.78 -10.60
C VAL A 149 -19.26 -6.97 -10.79
N ALA A 150 -19.19 -5.90 -11.58
CA ALA A 150 -20.37 -5.11 -11.98
C ALA A 150 -21.19 -5.83 -13.07
N ALA A 151 -22.42 -5.35 -13.32
CA ALA A 151 -23.30 -5.92 -14.34
C ALA A 151 -22.71 -5.91 -15.76
N ASN A 152 -21.81 -4.97 -16.07
CA ASN A 152 -21.09 -4.90 -17.34
C ASN A 152 -19.82 -5.78 -17.39
N GLY A 153 -19.57 -6.57 -16.34
CA GLY A 153 -18.41 -7.44 -16.20
C GLY A 153 -17.13 -6.76 -15.73
N THR A 154 -17.08 -5.43 -15.59
CA THR A 154 -15.90 -4.72 -15.05
C THR A 154 -15.79 -4.89 -13.53
N TYR A 155 -14.61 -4.64 -12.97
CA TYR A 155 -14.41 -4.69 -11.52
C TYR A 155 -14.75 -3.34 -10.88
N ASN A 156 -15.80 -3.33 -10.04
CA ASN A 156 -16.28 -2.16 -9.31
C ASN A 156 -15.48 -1.91 -8.02
N TRP A 157 -14.95 -2.98 -7.42
CA TRP A 157 -14.03 -2.90 -6.29
C TRP A 157 -12.99 -4.00 -6.38
N THR A 158 -11.86 -3.78 -5.70
CA THR A 158 -10.77 -4.76 -5.59
C THR A 158 -10.18 -4.69 -4.19
N LEU A 159 -9.89 -5.85 -3.63
CA LEU A 159 -9.10 -6.00 -2.41
C LEU A 159 -7.73 -6.50 -2.83
N GLU A 160 -6.67 -5.79 -2.46
CA GLU A 160 -5.29 -6.12 -2.79
C GLU A 160 -4.50 -6.36 -1.50
N PHE A 161 -3.62 -7.35 -1.54
CA PHE A 161 -2.65 -7.64 -0.50
C PHE A 161 -1.26 -7.63 -1.10
N GLN A 162 -0.40 -6.76 -0.56
CA GLN A 162 0.98 -6.63 -0.96
C GLN A 162 1.87 -7.17 0.14
N CYS A 163 2.87 -7.97 -0.21
CA CYS A 163 3.83 -8.46 0.78
C CYS A 163 5.22 -8.71 0.19
N LYS A 164 6.25 -8.34 0.95
CA LYS A 164 7.65 -8.67 0.66
C LYS A 164 8.35 -9.14 1.92
N ASN A 165 8.91 -10.35 1.86
CA ASN A 165 9.83 -10.83 2.88
C ASN A 165 11.14 -10.02 2.83
N ASP A 166 11.81 -9.91 3.97
CA ASP A 166 13.18 -9.41 4.00
C ASP A 166 14.13 -10.39 3.27
N ASN A 167 15.23 -9.86 2.75
CA ASN A 167 16.28 -10.66 2.12
C ASN A 167 16.98 -11.54 3.16
N ASP A 168 17.06 -11.06 4.40
CA ASP A 168 17.50 -11.85 5.54
C ASP A 168 16.30 -12.66 6.09
N PRO A 169 16.31 -14.00 5.95
CA PRO A 169 15.20 -14.83 6.40
C PRO A 169 14.87 -14.71 7.89
N ALA A 170 15.83 -14.27 8.73
CA ALA A 170 15.62 -14.09 10.16
C ALA A 170 14.82 -12.82 10.51
N ARG A 171 14.69 -11.87 9.56
CA ARG A 171 13.97 -10.59 9.78
C ARG A 171 12.50 -10.64 9.41
N GLY A 172 12.05 -11.72 8.76
CA GLY A 172 10.65 -11.97 8.46
C GLY A 172 10.09 -11.10 7.32
N ILE A 173 8.97 -10.42 7.57
CA ILE A 173 8.27 -9.57 6.59
C ILE A 173 8.87 -8.16 6.61
N ARG A 174 9.37 -7.69 5.47
CA ARG A 174 9.91 -6.33 5.30
C ARG A 174 8.82 -5.31 4.95
N PHE A 175 7.79 -5.74 4.24
CA PHE A 175 6.69 -4.90 3.81
C PHE A 175 5.39 -5.70 3.76
N ALA A 176 4.32 -5.11 4.25
CA ALA A 176 2.96 -5.58 4.01
C ALA A 176 2.01 -4.41 3.84
N ALA A 177 1.07 -4.54 2.89
CA ALA A 177 -0.04 -3.64 2.75
C ALA A 177 -1.34 -4.38 2.40
N VAL A 178 -2.47 -3.85 2.90
CA VAL A 178 -3.82 -4.24 2.49
C VAL A 178 -4.52 -3.00 1.98
N ASN A 179 -5.04 -3.06 0.77
CA ASN A 179 -5.67 -1.93 0.11
C ASN A 179 -7.04 -2.35 -0.41
N PHE A 180 -8.09 -1.66 0.04
CA PHE A 180 -9.45 -1.83 -0.48
C PHE A 180 -9.81 -0.63 -1.35
N TYR A 181 -10.11 -0.93 -2.60
CA TYR A 181 -10.34 0.04 -3.66
C TYR A 181 -11.76 -0.08 -4.21
N HIS A 182 -12.37 1.06 -4.54
CA HIS A 182 -13.70 1.10 -5.16
C HIS A 182 -13.73 2.14 -6.29
N LYS A 183 -14.51 1.93 -7.35
CA LYS A 183 -14.61 2.86 -8.50
C LYS A 183 -15.30 4.18 -8.15
N ASN A 184 -16.16 4.17 -7.14
CA ASN A 184 -16.80 5.36 -6.57
C ASN A 184 -16.07 5.79 -5.29
N PRO A 185 -15.81 7.09 -5.10
CA PRO A 185 -15.22 7.61 -3.87
C PRO A 185 -16.19 7.50 -2.70
N LEU A 186 -15.66 7.37 -1.48
CA LEU A 186 -16.45 7.72 -0.29
C LEU A 186 -16.61 9.24 -0.27
N ILE A 187 -17.85 9.70 -0.46
CA ILE A 187 -18.22 11.08 -0.17
C ILE A 187 -18.89 11.01 1.20
N SER A 188 -18.23 11.55 2.24
CA SER A 188 -18.92 11.73 3.51
C SER A 188 -19.92 12.89 3.33
N GLU A 189 -21.16 12.73 3.80
CA GLU A 189 -22.15 13.82 3.77
C GLU A 189 -21.71 15.02 4.64
N GLU A 190 -20.82 14.79 5.61
CA GLU A 190 -20.30 15.82 6.51
C GLU A 190 -19.27 16.75 5.86
N ASP A 191 -18.63 16.35 4.77
CA ASP A 191 -17.52 17.14 4.21
C ASP A 191 -17.94 18.20 3.20
N GLY A 192 -19.17 18.16 2.63
CA GLY A 192 -19.82 19.27 1.91
C GLY A 192 -19.03 20.03 0.84
N LEU A 193 -17.85 19.56 0.46
CA LEU A 193 -16.87 20.25 -0.35
C LEU A 193 -16.36 19.28 -1.41
N PRO A 194 -16.35 19.70 -2.68
CA PRO A 194 -15.65 18.94 -3.71
C PRO A 194 -14.16 18.93 -3.37
N TRP A 195 -13.58 17.74 -3.31
CA TRP A 195 -12.14 17.49 -3.22
C TRP A 195 -11.39 18.21 -4.35
#